data_AF-A0A923WDC8-F1
#
_entry.id   AF-A0A923WDC8-F1
#
_cell.length_a   1.000
_cell.length_b   1.000
_cell.length_c   1.000
_cell.angle_alpha   90.00
_cell.angle_beta   90.00
_cell.angle_gamma   90.00
#
_symmetry.space_group_name_H-M   'P 1'
#
loop_
_entity.id
_entity.type
_entity.pdbx_description
1 polymer ?
#
loop_
_entity_poly.entity_id
_entity_poly.type
_entity_poly.pdbx_seq_one_letter_code
_entity_poly.pdbx_strand_id
1 'polypeptide(L)' 'MRRHELSDREWAVLRSILAEHCKRQGGGSDSNRLFINAVLWRIRTGVPWRDLPERLGKWNSLAKRFARWAEKKV' A
#
# COMPACT_ATOMS: atom_id res chain seq x y z
N MET A 1 16.35 4.80 3.04
CA MET A 1 15.42 3.74 2.59
C MET A 1 15.23 2.75 3.73
N ARG A 2 13.99 2.45 4.15
CA ARG A 2 13.73 1.44 5.19
C ARG A 2 13.61 0.06 4.52
N ARG A 3 14.08 -0.99 5.18
CA ARG A 3 14.21 -2.37 4.65
C ARG A 3 12.94 -2.93 3.98
N HIS A 4 11.76 -2.43 4.36
CA HIS A 4 10.47 -2.96 3.92
C HIS A 4 9.60 -1.95 3.15
N GLU A 5 10.13 -0.77 2.84
CA GLU A 5 9.41 0.33 2.17
C GLU A 5 10.02 0.61 0.78
N LEU A 6 9.19 1.07 -0.17
CA LEU A 6 9.63 1.45 -1.50
C LEU A 6 10.49 2.73 -1.46
N SER A 7 11.60 2.71 -2.20
CA SER A 7 12.36 3.92 -2.52
C SER A 7 11.52 4.89 -3.36
N ASP A 8 11.92 6.15 -3.39
CA ASP A 8 11.25 7.15 -4.22
C ASP A 8 11.31 6.79 -5.72
N ARG A 9 12.40 6.14 -6.15
CA ARG A 9 12.57 5.68 -7.53
C ARG A 9 11.61 4.53 -7.88
N GLU A 10 11.53 3.51 -7.04
CA GLU A 10 10.59 2.41 -7.24
C GLU A 10 9.14 2.90 -7.17
N TRP A 11 8.86 3.84 -6.26
CA TRP A 11 7.56 4.47 -6.18
C TRP A 11 7.20 5.26 -7.44
N ALA A 12 8.15 5.97 -8.04
CA ALA A 12 7.91 6.73 -9.28
C ALA A 12 7.48 5.81 -10.44
N VAL A 13 8.15 4.68 -10.60
CA VAL A 13 7.80 3.67 -11.61
C VAL A 13 6.43 3.08 -11.32
N LEU A 14 6.17 2.67 -10.08
CA LEU A 14 4.91 2.06 -9.71
C LEU A 14 3.74 3.06 -9.83
N ARG A 15 3.97 4.33 -9.49
CA ARG A 15 2.99 5.40 -9.64
C ARG A 15 2.59 5.62 -11.09
N SER A 16 3.50 5.53 -12.06
CA SER A 16 3.14 5.70 -13.47
C SER A 16 2.19 4.58 -13.93
N ILE A 17 2.49 3.33 -13.57
CA ILE A 17 1.64 2.17 -13.88
C ILE A 17 0.26 2.32 -13.21
N LEU A 18 0.23 2.75 -11.95
CA LEU A 18 -1.04 2.99 -11.26
C LEU A 18 -1.83 4.13 -11.90
N ALA A 19 -1.19 5.19 -12.36
CA ALA A 19 -1.87 6.30 -13.03
C ALA A 19 -2.50 5.86 -14.36
N GLU A 20 -1.82 4.97 -15.09
CA GLU A 20 -2.28 4.44 -16.37
C GLU A 20 -3.47 3.47 -16.21
N HIS A 21 -3.38 2.54 -15.27
CA HIS A 21 -4.37 1.46 -15.13
C HIS A 21 -5.47 1.73 -14.09
N CYS A 22 -5.26 2.64 -13.15
CA CYS A 22 -6.22 2.94 -12.09
C CYS A 22 -6.69 4.40 -12.15
N LYS A 23 -7.53 4.72 -13.13
CA LYS A 23 -8.16 6.05 -13.32
C LYS A 23 -9.00 6.55 -12.13
N ARG A 24 -9.29 5.71 -11.13
CA ARG A 24 -10.20 5.99 -10.01
C ARG A 24 -9.57 5.66 -8.64
N GLN A 25 -8.33 6.09 -8.39
CA GLN A 25 -7.77 6.03 -7.03
C GLN A 25 -8.23 7.25 -6.24
N GLY A 26 -9.35 7.12 -5.52
CA GLY A 26 -9.95 8.17 -4.68
C GLY A 26 -9.16 8.52 -3.40
N GLY A 27 -7.84 8.48 -3.46
CA GLY A 27 -6.94 8.87 -2.38
C GLY A 27 -5.66 9.44 -2.98
N GLY A 28 -5.17 10.54 -2.42
CA GLY A 28 -3.95 11.21 -2.89
C GLY A 28 -2.75 10.26 -2.99
N SER A 29 -1.78 10.64 -3.83
CA SER A 29 -0.54 9.88 -4.10
C SER A 29 0.08 9.27 -2.83
N ASP A 30 0.13 10.04 -1.74
CA ASP A 30 0.75 9.62 -0.48
C ASP A 30 -0.04 8.52 0.24
N SER A 31 -1.37 8.53 0.14
CA SER A 31 -2.24 7.48 0.69
C SER A 31 -2.06 6.14 -0.04
N ASN A 32 -1.76 6.18 -1.34
CA ASN A 32 -1.53 4.97 -2.13
C ASN A 32 -0.14 4.39 -1.84
N ARG A 33 0.87 5.24 -1.67
CA ARG A 33 2.22 4.82 -1.28
C ARG A 33 2.23 4.15 0.08
N LEU A 34 1.57 4.76 1.07
CA LEU A 34 1.47 4.21 2.43
C LEU A 34 0.75 2.86 2.42
N PHE A 35 -0.34 2.74 1.66
CA PHE A 35 -1.05 1.47 1.52
C PHE A 35 -0.16 0.36 0.94
N ILE A 36 0.56 0.64 -0.14
CA ILE A 36 1.44 -0.35 -0.78
C ILE A 36 2.61 -0.71 0.13
N ASN A 37 3.21 0.26 0.81
CA ASN A 37 4.24 0.01 1.81
C ASN A 37 3.70 -0.87 2.96
N ALA A 38 2.44 -0.69 3.39
CA ALA A 38 1.83 -1.55 4.39
C ALA A 38 1.63 -2.99 3.92
N VAL A 39 1.16 -3.17 2.68
CA VAL A 39 1.03 -4.51 2.07
C VAL A 39 2.40 -5.19 1.97
N LEU A 40 3.41 -4.48 1.48
CA LEU A 40 4.77 -4.99 1.35
C LEU A 40 5.39 -5.33 2.70
N TRP A 41 5.17 -4.51 3.72
CA TRP A 41 5.65 -4.79 5.06
C TRP A 41 5.03 -6.08 5.60
N ARG A 42 3.72 -6.25 5.46
CA ARG A 42 3.00 -7.46 5.87
C ARG A 42 3.51 -8.71 5.13
N ILE A 43 3.67 -8.65 3.82
CA ILE A 43 4.14 -9.80 3.02
C ILE A 43 5.57 -10.20 3.41
N ARG A 44 6.45 -9.22 3.66
CA ARG A 44 7.86 -9.47 4.00
C ARG A 44 8.07 -9.95 5.43
N THR A 45 7.20 -9.58 6.36
CA THR A 45 7.36 -9.88 7.80
C THR A 45 6.39 -10.95 8.31
N GLY A 46 5.30 -11.23 7.58
CA GLY A 46 4.30 -12.24 7.94
C GLY A 46 3.37 -11.86 9.11
N VAL A 47 3.60 -10.72 9.74
CA VAL A 47 2.85 -10.27 10.92
C VAL A 47 1.41 -9.85 10.59
N PRO A 48 0.49 -9.88 11.57
CA PRO A 48 -0.88 -9.47 11.35
C PRO A 48 -0.98 -7.96 11.10
N TRP A 49 -2.10 -7.54 10.48
CA TRP A 49 -2.34 -6.11 10.19
C TRP A 49 -2.26 -5.24 11.45
N ARG A 50 -2.70 -5.74 12.61
CA ARG A 50 -2.69 -5.00 13.88
C ARG A 50 -1.30 -4.59 14.35
N ASP A 51 -0.27 -5.34 13.97
CA ASP A 51 1.10 -5.11 14.42
C ASP A 51 1.91 -4.29 13.41
N LEU A 52 1.24 -3.73 12.40
CA LEU A 52 1.86 -2.79 11.46
C LEU A 52 2.32 -1.52 12.18
N PRO A 53 3.49 -0.99 11.82
CA PRO A 53 3.94 0.30 12.32
C PRO A 53 2.92 1.41 12.05
N GLU A 54 2.59 2.19 13.07
CA GLU A 54 1.59 3.27 12.99
C GLU A 54 1.87 4.31 11.90
N ARG A 55 3.15 4.50 11.56
CA ARG A 55 3.60 5.38 10.47
C ARG A 55 3.03 5.02 9.09
N LEU A 56 2.58 3.78 8.89
CA LEU A 56 1.95 3.32 7.65
C LEU A 56 0.46 3.69 7.59
N GLY A 57 -0.09 4.21 8.69
CA GLY A 57 -1.49 4.58 8.85
C GLY A 57 -2.27 3.58 9.71
N LYS A 58 -3.56 3.85 9.86
CA LYS A 58 -4.45 3.03 10.70
C LYS A 58 -4.62 1.63 10.12
N TRP A 59 -4.16 0.61 10.85
CA TRP A 59 -4.21 -0.79 10.40
C TRP A 59 -5.60 -1.25 9.94
N ASN A 60 -6.66 -0.79 10.61
CA ASN A 60 -8.03 -1.20 10.28
C ASN A 60 -8.46 -0.67 8.90
N SER A 61 -8.08 0.57 8.58
CA SER A 61 -8.34 1.16 7.26
C SER A 61 -7.55 0.44 6.16
N LEU A 62 -6.30 0.07 6.43
CA LEU A 62 -5.44 -0.68 5.52
C LEU A 62 -5.98 -2.09 5.27
N ALA A 63 -6.37 -2.81 6.32
CA ALA A 63 -6.95 -4.14 6.24
C ALA A 63 -8.27 -4.14 5.45
N LYS A 64 -9.18 -3.19 5.72
CA LYS A 64 -10.43 -3.02 4.96
C LYS A 64 -10.17 -2.70 3.49
N ARG A 65 -9.21 -1.82 3.21
CA ARG A 65 -8.81 -1.47 1.84
C ARG A 65 -8.23 -2.67 1.11
N PHE A 66 -7.39 -3.48 1.77
CA PHE A 66 -6.84 -4.70 1.22
C PHE A 66 -7.92 -5.74 0.93
N ALA A 67 -8.88 -5.95 1.85
CA ALA A 67 -10.00 -6.86 1.63
C ALA A 67 -10.84 -6.46 0.41
N ARG A 68 -11.20 -5.17 0.29
CA ARG A 68 -11.92 -4.64 -0.90
C ARG A 68 -11.11 -4.78 -2.19
N TRP A 69 -9.79 -4.65 -2.10
CA TRP A 69 -8.89 -4.82 -3.24
C TRP A 69 -8.80 -6.29 -3.67
N ALA A 70 -8.72 -7.24 -2.72
CA ALA A 70 -8.69 -8.67 -3.01
C ALA A 70 -10.04 -9.20 -3.52
N GLU A 71 -11.15 -8.61 -3.08
CA GLU A 71 -12.50 -8.97 -3.52
C GLU A 71 -12.81 -8.46 -4.93
N LYS A 72 -12.22 -7.32 -5.32
CA LYS A 72 -12.12 -6.95 -6.74
C LYS A 72 -11.18 -7.94 -7.41
N LYS A 73 -11.74 -9.05 -7.91
CA LYS A 73 -11.05 -9.92 -8.88
C LYS A 73 -10.46 -9.02 -9.96
N VAL A 74 -9.14 -8.88 -9.94
CA VAL A 74 -8.35 -8.30 -11.03
C VAL A 74 -8.55 -9.16 -12.26
#